data_AF-M1VIV4-F1
#
_entry.id   AF-M1VIV4-F1
#
_cell.length_a   1.000
_cell.length_b   1.000
_cell.length_c   1.000
_cell.angle_alpha   90.00
_cell.angle_beta   90.00
_cell.angle_gamma   90.00
#
_symmetry.space_group_name_H-M   'P 1'
#
loop_
_entity.id
_entity.type
_entity.pdbx_description
1 polymer ?
#
loop_
_entity_poly.entity_id
_entity_poly.type
_entity_poly.pdbx_seq_one_letter_code
_entity_poly.pdbx_strand_id
1 'polypeptide(L)'
;MSVVGAQPFIKPMQSPPSVSPGIQRRHTLPASEVRPLNTQDAISVFEIEREAFISVSGDCPLHLDEVRHFLTLCPELSMGWFEEGRLVAFIIGSLWDQDRLTTDALTLHKPCGSTVHIHVLAVHRTFRQQGKGPILMWRYLQYLRCLPNVRRAVLMCEDFLIPFYRKSGFKVLGRCAITVANLTFTEMWYPISGHAYMRRNSEAIRFPQHPLTLPLAKTDEHVDV
;
A
#
# COMPACT_ATOMS: atom_id res chain seq x y z
N MET A 1 63.45 43.41 -45.81
CA MET A 1 63.03 42.42 -44.80
C MET A 1 61.90 43.04 -44.00
N SER A 2 60.69 42.49 -44.06
CA SER A 2 59.69 42.61 -43.00
C SER A 2 58.52 41.68 -43.29
N VAL A 3 58.15 40.91 -42.28
CA VAL A 3 57.35 39.69 -42.31
C VAL A 3 55.86 40.05 -42.39
N VAL A 4 55.13 39.53 -43.38
CA VAL A 4 53.66 39.58 -43.42
C VAL A 4 53.14 38.41 -42.59
N GLY A 5 52.77 38.68 -41.34
CA GLY A 5 52.09 37.74 -40.46
C GLY A 5 50.59 37.70 -40.78
N ALA A 6 50.06 36.52 -41.09
CA ALA A 6 48.64 36.27 -41.22
C ALA A 6 47.98 36.27 -39.82
N GLN A 7 46.98 37.12 -39.59
CA GLN A 7 46.14 37.07 -38.40
C GLN A 7 44.90 36.19 -38.63
N PRO A 8 44.49 35.36 -37.64
CA PRO A 8 43.35 34.49 -37.77
C PRO A 8 42.02 35.25 -37.62
N PHE A 9 41.05 34.87 -38.45
CA PHE A 9 39.67 35.36 -38.45
C PHE A 9 38.92 34.81 -37.22
N ILE A 10 38.75 35.64 -36.18
CA ILE A 10 37.93 35.30 -35.01
C ILE A 10 36.46 35.56 -35.37
N LYS A 11 35.69 34.49 -35.58
CA LYS A 11 34.22 34.56 -35.67
C LYS A 11 33.63 34.93 -34.30
N PRO A 12 32.70 35.89 -34.20
CA PRO A 12 31.97 36.13 -32.96
C PRO A 12 31.11 34.91 -32.63
N MET A 13 31.32 34.37 -31.43
CA MET A 13 30.55 33.26 -30.88
C MET A 13 29.11 33.74 -30.64
N GLN A 14 28.15 33.20 -31.41
CA GLN A 14 26.73 33.48 -31.19
C GLN A 14 26.34 32.97 -29.80
N SER A 15 25.68 33.83 -29.02
CA SER A 15 25.12 33.45 -27.74
C SER A 15 24.06 32.36 -27.94
N PRO A 16 23.99 31.35 -27.05
CA PRO A 16 22.95 30.34 -27.13
C PRO A 16 21.57 30.99 -26.97
N PRO A 17 20.53 30.46 -27.63
CA PRO A 17 19.17 30.96 -27.46
C PRO A 17 18.77 30.88 -25.99
N SER A 18 18.20 31.97 -25.48
CA SER A 18 17.67 32.08 -24.13
C SER A 18 16.68 30.93 -23.86
N VAL A 19 17.01 30.07 -22.91
CA VAL A 19 16.08 29.07 -22.38
C VAL A 19 14.92 29.85 -21.77
N SER A 20 13.73 29.77 -22.38
CA SER A 20 12.51 30.29 -21.76
C SER A 20 12.38 29.66 -20.38
N PRO A 21 12.17 30.42 -19.30
CA PRO A 21 11.94 29.82 -17.99
C PRO A 21 10.71 28.93 -18.11
N GLY A 22 10.93 27.61 -18.08
CA GLY A 22 9.87 26.63 -18.19
C GLY A 22 8.79 26.98 -17.16
N ILE A 23 7.52 26.96 -17.60
CA ILE A 23 6.38 27.23 -16.75
C ILE A 23 6.46 26.30 -15.53
N GLN A 24 6.96 26.83 -14.43
CA GLN A 24 7.08 26.11 -13.19
C GLN A 24 5.64 25.89 -12.71
N ARG A 25 5.13 24.66 -12.85
CA ARG A 25 3.78 24.33 -12.36
C ARG A 25 3.73 24.72 -10.90
N ARG A 26 2.88 25.68 -10.56
CA ARG A 26 2.66 26.08 -9.17
C ARG A 26 2.19 24.84 -8.42
N HIS A 27 2.92 24.47 -7.36
CA HIS A 27 2.51 23.38 -6.49
C HIS A 27 1.21 23.81 -5.79
N THR A 28 0.11 23.15 -6.15
CA THR A 28 -1.21 23.32 -5.51
C THR A 28 -1.54 22.02 -4.78
N LEU A 29 -2.34 22.11 -3.72
CA LEU A 29 -2.79 20.93 -3.01
C LEU A 29 -3.69 20.09 -3.94
N PRO A 30 -3.52 18.76 -3.98
CA PRO A 30 -4.45 17.89 -4.70
C PRO A 30 -5.86 18.06 -4.14
N ALA A 31 -6.87 18.12 -5.03
CA ALA A 31 -8.26 18.13 -4.62
C ALA A 31 -8.63 16.86 -3.82
N SER A 32 -8.12 15.71 -4.26
CA SER A 32 -8.25 14.44 -3.55
C SER A 32 -6.99 13.60 -3.73
N GLU A 33 -6.53 12.98 -2.66
CA GLU A 33 -5.36 12.11 -2.64
C GLU A 33 -5.61 10.91 -1.73
N VAL A 34 -5.12 9.74 -2.10
CA VAL A 34 -5.07 8.58 -1.20
C VAL A 34 -3.65 8.02 -1.19
N ARG A 35 -3.02 8.03 -0.02
CA ARG A 35 -1.61 7.66 0.19
C ARG A 35 -1.41 6.93 1.53
N PRO A 36 -0.29 6.22 1.72
CA PRO A 36 0.14 5.79 3.05
C PRO A 36 0.25 6.98 4.01
N LEU A 37 -0.07 6.75 5.27
CA LEU A 37 0.15 7.72 6.33
C LEU A 37 1.61 7.73 6.77
N ASN A 38 2.04 8.82 7.38
CA ASN A 38 3.32 8.95 8.05
C ASN A 38 3.13 9.58 9.45
N THR A 39 4.19 9.65 10.24
CA THR A 39 4.13 10.14 11.62
C THR A 39 3.64 11.59 11.77
N GLN A 40 3.71 12.43 10.73
CA GLN A 40 3.16 13.78 10.75
C GLN A 40 1.62 13.78 10.69
N ASP A 41 1.01 12.73 10.15
CA ASP A 41 -0.44 12.59 10.08
C ASP A 41 -1.06 12.15 11.43
N ALA A 42 -0.25 11.74 12.41
CA ALA A 42 -0.70 11.10 13.65
C ALA A 42 -1.67 11.97 14.47
N ILE A 43 -1.46 13.29 14.49
CA ILE A 43 -2.37 14.21 15.19
C ILE A 43 -3.74 14.24 14.49
N SER A 44 -3.76 14.31 13.16
CA SER A 44 -5.02 14.31 12.39
C SER A 44 -5.78 13.00 12.54
N VAL A 45 -5.07 11.87 12.59
CA VAL A 45 -5.64 10.55 12.89
C VAL A 45 -6.31 10.58 14.27
N PHE A 46 -5.56 10.98 15.30
CA PHE A 46 -6.06 10.98 16.68
C PHE A 46 -7.26 11.93 16.87
N GLU A 47 -7.30 13.07 16.17
CA GLU A 47 -8.44 13.98 16.19
C GLU A 47 -9.72 13.33 15.64
N ILE A 48 -9.61 12.56 14.55
CA ILE A 48 -10.72 11.80 13.99
C ILE A 48 -11.11 10.66 14.95
N GLU A 49 -10.17 9.95 15.57
CA GLU A 49 -10.48 8.89 16.54
C GLU A 49 -11.20 9.43 17.78
N ARG A 50 -10.77 10.57 18.31
CA ARG A 50 -11.41 11.21 19.45
C ARG A 50 -12.87 11.56 19.16
N GLU A 51 -13.17 12.03 17.96
CA GLU A 51 -14.55 12.33 17.55
C GLU A 51 -15.34 11.05 17.27
N ALA A 52 -14.75 10.06 16.61
CA ALA A 52 -15.44 8.84 16.19
C ALA A 52 -15.70 7.84 17.31
N PHE A 53 -14.78 7.73 18.29
CA PHE A 53 -14.79 6.69 19.32
C PHE A 53 -14.88 7.29 20.73
N ILE A 54 -13.93 8.14 21.16
CA ILE A 54 -13.90 8.66 22.55
C ILE A 54 -15.22 9.37 22.90
N SER A 55 -15.80 10.11 21.96
CA SER A 55 -17.06 10.83 22.16
C SER A 55 -18.29 9.91 22.32
N VAL A 56 -18.16 8.61 22.01
CA VAL A 56 -19.23 7.61 22.05
C VAL A 56 -19.00 6.59 23.16
N SER A 57 -17.80 6.00 23.23
CA SER A 57 -17.43 4.92 24.14
C SER A 57 -16.52 5.34 25.29
N GLY A 58 -15.99 6.57 25.27
CA GLY A 58 -15.03 7.06 26.27
C GLY A 58 -13.59 6.60 26.04
N ASP A 59 -13.35 5.79 25.01
CA ASP A 59 -12.03 5.24 24.65
C ASP A 59 -11.87 5.17 23.12
N CYS A 60 -10.63 5.15 22.62
CA CYS A 60 -10.31 4.98 21.19
C CYS A 60 -9.53 3.70 20.92
N PRO A 61 -9.65 3.12 19.70
CA PRO A 61 -8.83 1.98 19.30
C PRO A 61 -7.32 2.22 19.42
N LEU A 62 -6.83 3.41 19.05
CA LEU A 62 -5.42 3.77 19.14
C LEU A 62 -5.24 5.16 19.74
N HIS A 63 -4.50 5.24 20.85
CA HIS A 63 -4.04 6.50 21.40
C HIS A 63 -2.93 7.10 20.53
N LEU A 64 -2.66 8.40 20.70
CA LEU A 64 -1.68 9.12 19.88
C LEU A 64 -0.30 8.45 19.80
N ASP A 65 0.18 7.88 20.91
CA ASP A 65 1.48 7.19 20.94
C ASP A 65 1.44 5.84 20.20
N GLU A 66 0.31 5.13 20.23
CA GLU A 66 0.10 3.88 19.49
C GLU A 66 -0.05 4.15 17.99
N VAL A 67 -0.74 5.24 17.61
CA VAL A 67 -0.77 5.73 16.23
C VAL A 67 0.65 6.01 15.74
N ARG A 68 1.45 6.80 16.49
CA ARG A 68 2.84 7.09 16.14
C ARG A 68 3.69 5.82 16.05
N HIS A 69 3.46 4.86 16.95
CA HIS A 69 4.16 3.59 16.97
C HIS A 69 3.95 2.83 15.66
N PHE A 70 2.69 2.59 15.24
CA PHE A 70 2.43 1.86 14.00
C PHE A 70 2.85 2.62 12.74
N LEU A 71 2.70 3.95 12.71
CA LEU A 71 3.18 4.77 11.60
C LEU A 71 4.71 4.86 11.51
N THR A 72 5.41 4.47 12.58
CA THR A 72 6.87 4.35 12.59
C THR A 72 7.33 2.95 12.18
N LEU A 73 6.66 1.90 12.68
CA LEU A 73 7.05 0.51 12.43
C LEU A 73 6.62 -0.01 11.05
N CYS A 74 5.39 0.29 10.63
CA CYS A 74 4.80 -0.26 9.42
C CYS A 74 3.85 0.74 8.72
N PRO A 75 4.34 1.92 8.31
CA PRO A 75 3.52 2.92 7.61
C PRO A 75 2.91 2.38 6.31
N GLU A 76 3.54 1.40 5.68
CA GLU A 76 3.03 0.73 4.48
C GLU A 76 1.73 -0.04 4.70
N LEU A 77 1.34 -0.31 5.96
CA LEU A 77 0.07 -0.95 6.31
C LEU A 77 -1.00 0.05 6.74
N SER A 78 -0.75 1.35 6.49
CA SER A 78 -1.71 2.42 6.69
C SER A 78 -2.19 3.00 5.36
N MET A 79 -3.36 3.65 5.36
CA MET A 79 -3.86 4.38 4.20
C MET A 79 -4.75 5.53 4.63
N GLY A 80 -4.45 6.74 4.18
CA GLY A 80 -5.24 7.94 4.40
C GLY A 80 -5.86 8.48 3.11
N TRP A 81 -7.09 8.98 3.21
CA TRP A 81 -7.73 9.80 2.19
C TRP A 81 -7.67 11.25 2.60
N PHE A 82 -7.07 12.08 1.76
CA PHE A 82 -6.97 13.52 1.92
C PHE A 82 -7.84 14.26 0.91
N GLU A 83 -8.54 15.29 1.34
CA GLU A 83 -9.21 16.27 0.49
C GLU A 83 -8.63 17.65 0.77
N GLU A 84 -8.13 18.31 -0.28
CA GLU A 84 -7.46 19.61 -0.19
C GLU A 84 -6.38 19.65 0.93
N GLY A 85 -5.62 18.56 1.04
CA GLY A 85 -4.55 18.41 2.03
C GLY A 85 -5.01 18.04 3.46
N ARG A 86 -6.30 17.85 3.71
CA ARG A 86 -6.84 17.47 5.03
C ARG A 86 -7.20 15.99 5.06
N LEU A 87 -6.80 15.28 6.11
CA LEU A 87 -7.20 13.89 6.32
C LEU A 87 -8.71 13.81 6.60
N VAL A 88 -9.44 13.03 5.80
CA VAL A 88 -10.90 12.86 5.95
C VAL A 88 -11.30 11.43 6.29
N ALA A 89 -10.45 10.45 6.00
CA ALA A 89 -10.65 9.05 6.36
C ALA A 89 -9.31 8.33 6.42
N PHE A 90 -9.19 7.31 7.27
CA PHE A 90 -7.97 6.52 7.33
C PHE A 90 -8.20 5.07 7.76
N ILE A 91 -7.19 4.25 7.49
CA ILE A 91 -7.01 2.90 8.00
C ILE A 91 -5.60 2.81 8.59
N ILE A 92 -5.47 2.22 9.78
CA ILE A 92 -4.19 1.79 10.35
C ILE A 92 -4.26 0.28 10.57
N GLY A 93 -3.22 -0.42 10.11
CA GLY A 93 -3.05 -1.84 10.30
C GLY A 93 -1.62 -2.22 10.72
N SER A 94 -1.46 -3.44 11.22
CA SER A 94 -0.15 -4.07 11.46
C SER A 94 -0.19 -5.55 11.02
N LEU A 95 0.97 -6.22 11.01
CA LEU A 95 1.01 -7.66 10.75
C LEU A 95 0.76 -8.46 12.02
N TRP A 96 0.11 -9.61 11.84
CA TRP A 96 -0.21 -10.59 12.85
C TRP A 96 0.12 -12.01 12.37
N ASP A 97 0.50 -12.87 13.30
CA ASP A 97 1.03 -14.21 13.05
C ASP A 97 0.17 -15.35 13.62
N GLN A 98 -0.92 -15.05 14.33
CA GLN A 98 -1.84 -16.07 14.87
C GLN A 98 -3.18 -16.12 14.15
N ASP A 99 -3.91 -17.20 14.37
CA ASP A 99 -5.20 -17.44 13.72
C ASP A 99 -6.31 -16.50 14.18
N ARG A 100 -6.27 -16.11 15.45
CA ARG A 100 -7.26 -15.27 16.13
C ARG A 100 -6.59 -14.03 16.70
N LEU A 101 -7.35 -12.95 16.85
CA LEU A 101 -6.90 -11.77 17.57
C LEU A 101 -6.86 -12.03 19.08
N THR A 102 -5.74 -11.68 19.71
CA THR A 102 -5.54 -11.67 21.16
C THR A 102 -5.19 -10.25 21.61
N THR A 103 -5.19 -9.98 22.92
CA THR A 103 -4.86 -8.63 23.45
C THR A 103 -3.54 -8.08 22.90
N ASP A 104 -2.55 -8.94 22.72
CA ASP A 104 -1.25 -8.60 22.12
C ASP A 104 -1.38 -8.01 20.70
N ALA A 105 -2.40 -8.41 19.94
CA ALA A 105 -2.62 -7.92 18.58
C ALA A 105 -2.98 -6.43 18.53
N LEU A 106 -3.38 -5.81 19.65
CA LEU A 106 -3.70 -4.38 19.73
C LEU A 106 -2.46 -3.49 19.67
N THR A 107 -1.32 -3.98 20.16
CA THR A 107 -0.11 -3.16 20.31
C THR A 107 1.08 -3.71 19.53
N LEU A 108 1.03 -4.97 19.09
CA LEU A 108 2.15 -5.59 18.39
C LEU A 108 2.04 -5.52 16.86
N HIS A 109 3.19 -5.37 16.24
CA HIS A 109 3.44 -5.68 14.83
C HIS A 109 4.32 -6.93 14.75
N LYS A 110 3.89 -7.94 13.99
CA LYS A 110 4.60 -9.22 13.79
C LYS A 110 5.14 -9.28 12.35
N PRO A 111 6.39 -8.86 12.06
CA PRO A 111 6.89 -8.73 10.68
C PRO A 111 6.83 -10.02 9.83
N CYS A 112 6.94 -11.18 10.48
CA CYS A 112 6.86 -12.50 9.82
C CYS A 112 5.41 -12.99 9.64
N GLY A 113 4.43 -12.22 10.13
CA GLY A 113 3.02 -12.51 10.02
C GLY A 113 2.52 -12.44 8.58
N SER A 114 1.46 -13.20 8.30
CA SER A 114 0.80 -13.22 6.99
C SER A 114 -0.63 -12.65 7.03
N THR A 115 -1.05 -12.19 8.20
CA THR A 115 -2.36 -11.60 8.45
C THR A 115 -2.18 -10.11 8.66
N VAL A 116 -2.94 -9.27 7.97
CA VAL A 116 -3.03 -7.84 8.31
C VAL A 116 -4.15 -7.66 9.32
N HIS A 117 -3.82 -7.21 10.54
CA HIS A 117 -4.79 -6.75 11.52
C HIS A 117 -5.11 -5.28 11.22
N ILE A 118 -6.37 -4.98 10.89
CA ILE A 118 -6.87 -3.61 10.74
C ILE A 118 -7.33 -3.16 12.13
N HIS A 119 -6.50 -2.36 12.78
CA HIS A 119 -6.78 -1.81 14.11
C HIS A 119 -7.97 -0.86 14.09
N VAL A 120 -8.02 -0.01 13.06
CA VAL A 120 -9.02 1.06 12.98
C VAL A 120 -9.29 1.45 11.53
N LEU A 121 -10.57 1.71 11.25
CA LEU A 121 -11.08 2.44 10.09
C LEU A 121 -11.97 3.55 10.63
N ALA A 122 -11.64 4.80 10.32
CA ALA A 122 -12.47 5.93 10.70
C ALA A 122 -12.64 6.93 9.55
N VAL A 123 -13.78 7.62 9.57
CA VAL A 123 -14.13 8.68 8.62
C VAL A 123 -14.55 9.90 9.44
N HIS A 124 -13.96 11.05 9.14
CA HIS A 124 -14.32 12.33 9.73
C HIS A 124 -15.81 12.60 9.58
N ARG A 125 -16.50 13.05 10.64
CA ARG A 125 -17.97 13.17 10.69
C ARG A 125 -18.64 13.82 9.47
N THR A 126 -18.07 14.90 8.93
CA THR A 126 -18.66 15.65 7.81
C THR A 126 -18.56 14.92 6.47
N PHE A 127 -17.79 13.84 6.41
CA PHE A 127 -17.57 13.02 5.22
C PHE A 127 -18.13 11.60 5.38
N ARG A 128 -18.84 11.31 6.48
CA ARG A 128 -19.58 10.05 6.66
C ARG A 128 -20.78 10.00 5.71
N GLN A 129 -21.26 8.79 5.45
CA GLN A 129 -22.42 8.53 4.57
C GLN A 129 -22.26 9.02 3.11
N GLN A 130 -21.03 9.32 2.68
CA GLN A 130 -20.70 9.70 1.30
C GLN A 130 -19.89 8.61 0.56
N GLY A 131 -19.92 7.38 1.07
CA GLY A 131 -19.20 6.25 0.47
C GLY A 131 -17.68 6.21 0.73
N LYS A 132 -17.10 7.17 1.47
CA LYS A 132 -15.64 7.20 1.72
C LYS A 132 -15.12 5.98 2.45
N GLY A 133 -15.81 5.51 3.50
CA GLY A 133 -15.43 4.31 4.25
C GLY A 133 -15.35 3.06 3.38
N PRO A 134 -16.43 2.69 2.65
CA PRO A 134 -16.41 1.57 1.72
C PRO A 134 -15.33 1.68 0.62
N ILE A 135 -15.15 2.87 0.03
CA ILE A 135 -14.16 3.09 -1.03
C ILE A 135 -12.74 2.97 -0.48
N LEU A 136 -12.46 3.53 0.70
CA LEU A 136 -11.14 3.42 1.33
C LEU A 136 -10.82 1.97 1.71
N MET A 137 -11.79 1.24 2.29
CA MET A 137 -11.66 -0.18 2.59
C MET A 137 -11.38 -0.99 1.32
N TRP A 138 -12.14 -0.76 0.24
CA TRP A 138 -11.89 -1.45 -1.03
C TRP A 138 -10.48 -1.17 -1.55
N ARG A 139 -10.04 0.10 -1.54
CA ARG A 139 -8.70 0.50 -2.01
C ARG A 139 -7.60 -0.14 -1.16
N TYR A 140 -7.79 -0.19 0.14
CA TYR A 140 -6.87 -0.84 1.07
C TYR A 140 -6.75 -2.34 0.79
N LEU A 141 -7.88 -3.06 0.65
CA LEU A 141 -7.88 -4.48 0.30
C LEU A 141 -7.23 -4.76 -1.07
N GLN A 142 -7.41 -3.90 -2.06
CA GLN A 142 -6.70 -4.02 -3.34
C GLN A 142 -5.19 -3.83 -3.18
N TYR A 143 -4.79 -2.84 -2.39
CA TYR A 143 -3.38 -2.58 -2.09
C TYR A 143 -2.73 -3.77 -1.36
N LEU A 144 -3.41 -4.40 -0.40
CA LEU A 144 -2.89 -5.58 0.30
C LEU A 144 -2.56 -6.76 -0.64
N ARG A 145 -3.24 -6.88 -1.79
CA ARG A 145 -2.93 -7.90 -2.82
C ARG A 145 -1.59 -7.65 -3.53
N CYS A 146 -0.99 -6.49 -3.35
CA CYS A 146 0.34 -6.17 -3.88
C CYS A 146 1.45 -6.55 -2.88
N LEU A 147 1.11 -6.90 -1.64
CA LEU A 147 2.09 -7.26 -0.61
C LEU A 147 2.34 -8.79 -0.66
N PRO A 148 3.60 -9.23 -0.82
CA PRO A 148 3.91 -10.63 -1.15
C PRO A 148 3.53 -11.63 -0.05
N ASN A 149 3.58 -11.21 1.21
CA ASN A 149 3.40 -12.09 2.37
C ASN A 149 1.99 -12.05 2.96
N VAL A 150 1.11 -11.14 2.51
CA VAL A 150 -0.23 -10.97 3.06
C VAL A 150 -1.20 -11.98 2.45
N ARG A 151 -1.83 -12.79 3.29
CA ARG A 151 -2.77 -13.86 2.89
C ARG A 151 -4.20 -13.60 3.31
N ARG A 152 -4.39 -12.77 4.33
CA ARG A 152 -5.71 -12.36 4.81
C ARG A 152 -5.64 -11.04 5.55
N ALA A 153 -6.76 -10.36 5.64
CA ALA A 153 -6.98 -9.24 6.54
C ALA A 153 -7.99 -9.66 7.62
N VAL A 154 -7.79 -9.19 8.85
CA VAL A 154 -8.69 -9.41 9.98
C VAL A 154 -8.97 -8.09 10.68
N LEU A 155 -10.14 -8.00 11.29
CA LEU A 155 -10.54 -6.89 12.14
C LEU A 155 -11.52 -7.39 13.19
N MET A 156 -11.78 -6.56 14.19
CA MET A 156 -12.89 -6.76 15.12
C MET A 156 -13.82 -5.55 15.04
N CYS A 157 -15.13 -5.79 15.20
CA CYS A 157 -16.13 -4.72 15.15
C CYS A 157 -17.33 -5.06 16.03
N GLU A 158 -18.07 -4.03 16.45
CA GLU A 158 -19.37 -4.21 17.11
C GLU A 158 -20.41 -4.77 16.13
N ASP A 159 -21.43 -5.45 16.66
CA ASP A 159 -22.35 -6.26 15.85
C ASP A 159 -23.10 -5.44 14.78
N PHE A 160 -23.41 -4.17 15.06
CA PHE A 160 -24.09 -3.30 14.10
C PHE A 160 -23.24 -2.94 12.87
N LEU A 161 -21.91 -3.12 12.91
CA LEU A 161 -21.00 -2.91 11.79
C LEU A 161 -20.76 -4.17 10.95
N ILE A 162 -21.20 -5.35 11.41
CA ILE A 162 -21.07 -6.61 10.64
C ILE A 162 -21.65 -6.47 9.22
N PRO A 163 -22.84 -5.86 9.00
CA PRO A 163 -23.37 -5.67 7.65
C PRO A 163 -22.48 -4.80 6.76
N PHE A 164 -21.80 -3.80 7.32
CA PHE A 164 -20.86 -2.95 6.59
C PHE A 164 -19.67 -3.76 6.07
N TYR A 165 -19.01 -4.53 6.95
CA TYR A 165 -17.85 -5.31 6.57
C TYR A 165 -18.19 -6.51 5.67
N ARG A 166 -19.38 -7.11 5.85
CA ARG A 166 -19.89 -8.15 4.93
C ARG A 166 -20.04 -7.62 3.50
N LYS A 167 -20.53 -6.39 3.31
CA LYS A 167 -20.62 -5.75 1.98
C LYS A 167 -19.24 -5.52 1.36
N SER A 168 -18.22 -5.29 2.18
CA SER A 168 -16.81 -5.20 1.75
C SER A 168 -16.17 -6.58 1.50
N GLY A 169 -16.90 -7.68 1.71
CA GLY A 169 -16.48 -9.06 1.45
C GLY A 169 -15.91 -9.80 2.66
N PHE A 170 -15.91 -9.21 3.85
CA PHE A 170 -15.47 -9.90 5.07
C PHE A 170 -16.48 -10.97 5.48
N LYS A 171 -15.96 -12.04 6.08
CA LYS A 171 -16.74 -13.14 6.67
C LYS A 171 -16.59 -13.09 8.18
N VAL A 172 -17.65 -13.48 8.89
CA VAL A 172 -17.61 -13.60 10.35
C VAL A 172 -16.73 -14.79 10.71
N LEU A 173 -15.79 -14.58 11.63
CA LEU A 173 -14.97 -15.64 12.23
C LEU A 173 -15.57 -16.12 13.55
N GLY A 174 -16.16 -15.21 14.32
CA GLY A 174 -16.83 -15.49 15.59
C GLY A 174 -16.58 -14.38 16.61
N ARG A 175 -16.96 -14.61 17.87
CA ARG A 175 -16.72 -13.66 18.96
C ARG A 175 -15.21 -13.44 19.14
N CYS A 176 -14.79 -12.17 19.22
CA CYS A 176 -13.41 -11.79 19.49
C CYS A 176 -13.08 -12.08 20.96
N ALA A 177 -11.84 -12.51 21.24
CA ALA A 177 -11.35 -12.70 22.60
C ALA A 177 -11.08 -11.36 23.31
N ILE A 178 -10.89 -10.30 22.54
CA ILE A 178 -10.61 -8.95 23.03
C ILE A 178 -11.91 -8.27 23.44
N THR A 179 -11.87 -7.60 24.58
CA THR A 179 -12.91 -6.69 25.07
C THR A 179 -12.26 -5.36 25.44
N VAL A 180 -12.92 -4.25 25.11
CA VAL A 180 -12.45 -2.90 25.46
C VAL A 180 -13.53 -2.25 26.30
N ALA A 181 -13.22 -1.91 27.55
CA ALA A 181 -14.20 -1.54 28.56
C ALA A 181 -15.36 -2.56 28.65
N ASN A 182 -16.59 -2.13 28.36
CA ASN A 182 -17.79 -2.97 28.31
C ASN A 182 -18.19 -3.41 26.89
N LEU A 183 -17.38 -3.09 25.88
CA LEU A 183 -17.64 -3.42 24.49
C LEU A 183 -17.14 -4.81 24.13
N THR A 184 -17.95 -5.52 23.37
CA THR A 184 -17.65 -6.85 22.86
C THR A 184 -17.68 -6.83 21.34
N PHE A 185 -16.75 -7.52 20.72
CA PHE A 185 -16.57 -7.47 19.27
C PHE A 185 -16.76 -8.83 18.62
N THR A 186 -17.19 -8.80 17.37
CA THR A 186 -17.15 -9.93 16.45
C THR A 186 -15.91 -9.79 15.57
N GLU A 187 -15.08 -10.83 15.56
CA GLU A 187 -13.92 -10.94 14.68
C GLU A 187 -14.37 -11.31 13.27
N MET A 188 -13.81 -10.61 12.29
CA MET A 188 -14.11 -10.77 10.88
C MET A 188 -12.83 -10.93 10.07
N TRP A 189 -12.89 -11.69 8.99
CA TRP A 189 -11.73 -11.97 8.16
C TRP A 189 -12.04 -11.86 6.66
N TYR A 190 -11.02 -11.52 5.87
CA TYR A 190 -11.08 -11.38 4.42
C TYR A 190 -9.88 -12.10 3.77
N PRO A 191 -10.09 -13.04 2.83
CA PRO A 191 -8.99 -13.70 2.13
C PRO A 191 -8.32 -12.75 1.13
N ILE A 192 -7.01 -12.56 1.26
CA ILE A 192 -6.19 -11.85 0.27
C ILE A 192 -5.61 -12.90 -0.68
N SER A 193 -6.16 -12.94 -1.89
CA SER A 193 -5.75 -13.86 -2.96
C SER A 193 -5.33 -13.09 -4.20
N GLY A 194 -4.64 -13.76 -5.12
CA GLY A 194 -4.27 -13.19 -6.41
C GLY A 194 -3.30 -12.03 -6.29
N HIS A 195 -2.09 -12.36 -5.80
CA HIS A 195 -0.94 -11.46 -5.71
C HIS A 195 -0.68 -10.80 -7.06
N ALA A 196 -1.00 -9.51 -7.17
CA ALA A 196 -0.97 -8.78 -8.43
C ALA A 196 0.44 -8.75 -9.04
N TYR A 197 1.45 -8.76 -8.17
CA TYR A 197 2.86 -8.78 -8.56
C TYR A 197 3.33 -10.17 -9.07
N MET A 198 2.86 -11.26 -8.46
CA MET A 198 3.27 -12.63 -8.86
C MET A 198 2.74 -13.04 -10.23
N ARG A 199 1.68 -12.38 -10.74
CA ARG A 199 1.13 -12.67 -12.07
C ARG A 199 2.04 -12.23 -13.24
N ARG A 200 3.06 -11.39 -13.01
CA ARG A 200 3.95 -10.95 -14.10
C ARG A 200 5.13 -11.88 -14.37
N ASN A 201 5.43 -12.83 -13.48
CA ASN A 201 6.56 -13.76 -13.64
C ASN A 201 6.10 -15.21 -13.54
N SER A 202 5.45 -15.71 -14.59
CA SER A 202 5.21 -17.14 -14.76
C SER A 202 5.38 -17.51 -16.24
N GLU A 203 6.57 -18.02 -16.58
CA GLU A 203 6.80 -18.94 -17.71
C GLU A 203 6.77 -18.45 -19.18
N ALA A 204 6.93 -17.15 -19.49
CA ALA A 204 6.99 -16.71 -20.90
C ALA A 204 8.40 -16.66 -21.53
N ILE A 205 9.47 -17.04 -20.82
CA ILE A 205 10.82 -17.16 -21.39
C ILE A 205 11.43 -18.49 -20.96
N ARG A 206 10.89 -19.61 -21.46
CA ARG A 206 11.69 -20.83 -21.62
C ARG A 206 12.30 -20.77 -23.02
N PHE A 207 13.59 -20.48 -23.10
CA PHE A 207 14.35 -20.80 -24.30
C PHE A 207 14.34 -22.33 -24.46
N PRO A 208 14.02 -22.88 -25.64
CA PRO A 208 14.13 -24.32 -25.85
C PRO A 208 15.60 -24.72 -25.71
N GLN A 209 15.94 -25.47 -24.66
CA GLN A 209 17.20 -26.22 -24.63
C GLN A 209 17.02 -27.46 -25.50
N HIS A 210 17.15 -27.30 -26.83
CA HIS A 210 17.46 -28.43 -27.68
C HIS A 210 18.98 -28.59 -27.73
N PRO A 211 19.53 -29.77 -27.35
CA PRO A 211 20.90 -30.09 -27.70
C PRO A 211 20.98 -30.26 -29.22
N LEU A 212 21.71 -29.38 -29.90
CA LEU A 212 22.08 -29.56 -31.30
C LEU A 212 22.96 -30.81 -31.41
N THR A 213 22.35 -31.94 -31.78
CA THR A 213 23.09 -33.12 -32.20
C THR A 213 23.41 -32.94 -33.68
N LEU A 214 24.70 -32.72 -34.00
CA LEU A 214 25.17 -32.70 -35.38
C LEU A 214 25.01 -34.11 -35.98
N PRO A 215 24.49 -34.27 -37.21
CA PRO A 215 24.44 -35.57 -37.86
C PRO A 215 25.87 -35.98 -38.26
N LEU A 216 26.27 -37.17 -37.83
CA LEU A 216 27.48 -37.83 -38.32
C LEU A 216 27.27 -38.17 -39.80
N ALA A 217 28.13 -37.66 -40.68
CA ALA A 217 28.13 -38.01 -42.08
C ALA A 217 28.39 -39.52 -42.23
N LYS A 218 27.48 -40.23 -42.90
CA LYS A 218 27.71 -41.59 -43.36
C LYS A 218 28.69 -41.53 -44.53
N THR A 219 29.88 -42.07 -44.36
CA THR A 219 30.71 -42.50 -45.48
C THR A 219 30.19 -43.85 -45.95
N ASP A 220 29.54 -43.83 -47.11
CA ASP A 220 29.37 -44.99 -47.97
C ASP A 220 30.74 -45.37 -48.53
N GLU A 221 31.25 -46.54 -48.19
CA GLU A 221 32.15 -47.28 -49.08
C GLU A 221 31.56 -48.67 -49.30
N HIS A 222 31.10 -48.83 -50.53
CA HIS A 222 30.73 -50.07 -51.18
C HIS A 222 32.00 -50.63 -51.81
N VAL A 223 32.40 -51.86 -51.50
CA VAL A 223 33.26 -52.66 -52.38
C VAL A 223 32.76 -54.10 -52.38
N ASP A 224 32.49 -54.56 -53.59
CA ASP A 224 32.02 -55.86 -54.04
C ASP A 224 33.02 -57.03 -53.84
N VAL A 225 32.43 -58.24 -53.91
CA VAL A 225 32.95 -59.61 -54.08
C VAL A 225 33.25 -60.40 -52.80
#